data_AF-A0A2N1TL07-F1
#
_entry.id   AF-A0A2N1TL07-F1
#
_cell.length_a   1.000
_cell.length_b   1.000
_cell.length_c   1.000
_cell.angle_alpha   90.00
_cell.angle_beta   90.00
_cell.angle_gamma   90.00
#
_symmetry.space_group_name_H-M   'P 1'
#
loop_
_entity.id
_entity.type
_entity.pdbx_description
1 polymer ?
#
loop_
_entity_poly.entity_id
_entity_poly.type
_entity_poly.pdbx_seq_one_letter_code
_entity_poly.pdbx_strand_id
1 'polypeptide(L)'
;MIYHRKLKLIILCLLVLQTAAWLDPYRDRVDRGNSLFHEKKYAEAGKEYREAENYAPGESDKKKLAFNKGNADYMSGDMESALANYKKALQSDDPDVQKKAFLNMGNTYLKMGNNREAVDAYINALKIDPRYEKAKKNIEYMLKKKEKDKQDKQDKKSGDGNDQKNKNDKNEKDQDKKNQDKNQDKKNDSQKAGQRMNKEQIRNMLESMQKKPVQRQKGSNDDQRHLEKNW
;
A
#
# COMPACT_ATOMS: atom_id res chain seq x y z
N MET A 1 23.99 -1.36 -60.80
CA MET A 1 23.38 -0.18 -60.15
C MET A 1 22.25 -0.48 -59.16
N ILE A 2 21.35 -1.44 -59.43
CA ILE A 2 20.17 -1.70 -58.58
C ILE A 2 20.54 -2.24 -57.18
N TYR A 3 21.52 -3.15 -57.09
CA TYR A 3 21.97 -3.72 -55.81
C TYR A 3 22.55 -2.68 -54.84
N HIS A 4 23.35 -1.74 -55.32
CA HIS A 4 23.91 -0.68 -54.48
C HIS A 4 22.85 0.27 -53.92
N ARG A 5 21.77 0.53 -54.66
CA ARG A 5 20.64 1.33 -54.19
C ARG A 5 19.86 0.60 -53.08
N LYS A 6 19.59 -0.70 -53.26
CA LYS A 6 18.91 -1.51 -52.23
C LYS A 6 19.74 -1.65 -50.95
N LEU A 7 21.05 -1.85 -51.06
CA LEU A 7 21.94 -1.94 -49.90
C LEU A 7 22.02 -0.63 -49.11
N LYS A 8 22.11 0.52 -49.80
CA LYS A 8 22.08 1.85 -49.14
C LYS A 8 20.75 2.10 -48.42
N LEU A 9 19.63 1.68 -49.01
CA LEU A 9 18.30 1.79 -48.37
C LEU A 9 18.21 0.93 -47.10
N ILE A 10 18.73 -0.30 -47.12
CA ILE A 10 18.74 -1.18 -45.95
C ILE A 10 19.59 -0.58 -44.83
N ILE A 11 20.79 -0.06 -45.14
CA ILE A 11 21.67 0.58 -44.15
C ILE A 11 21.01 1.85 -43.58
N LEU A 12 20.35 2.65 -44.41
CA LEU A 12 19.61 3.84 -43.96
C LEU A 12 18.45 3.46 -43.03
N CYS A 13 17.67 2.43 -43.36
CA CYS A 13 16.60 1.94 -42.50
C CYS A 13 17.14 1.41 -41.15
N LEU A 14 18.27 0.71 -41.16
CA LEU A 14 18.93 0.24 -39.92
C LEU A 14 19.44 1.41 -39.06
N LEU A 15 20.00 2.47 -39.67
CA LEU A 15 20.43 3.67 -38.94
C LEU A 15 19.24 4.43 -38.32
N VAL A 16 18.11 4.55 -39.03
CA VAL A 16 16.89 5.18 -38.51
C VAL A 16 16.29 4.36 -37.37
N LEU A 17 16.30 3.02 -37.48
CA LEU A 17 15.86 2.13 -36.40
C LEU A 17 16.77 2.22 -35.16
N GLN A 18 18.08 2.39 -35.34
CA GLN A 18 19.03 2.61 -34.24
C GLN A 18 18.77 3.93 -33.51
N THR A 19 18.41 5.01 -34.22
CA THR A 19 18.10 6.31 -33.60
C THR A 19 16.71 6.34 -32.93
N ALA A 20 15.74 5.57 -33.44
CA ALA A 20 14.40 5.49 -32.85
C ALA A 20 14.40 4.83 -31.46
N ALA A 21 15.35 3.92 -31.20
CA ALA A 21 15.54 3.29 -29.90
C ALA A 21 15.97 4.27 -28.77
N TRP A 22 16.42 5.48 -29.12
CA TRP A 22 16.77 6.54 -28.17
C TRP A 22 15.59 7.47 -27.83
N LEU A 23 14.46 7.36 -28.53
CA LEU A 23 13.20 7.99 -28.13
C LEU A 23 12.30 6.94 -27.49
N ASP A 24 12.56 6.64 -26.21
CA ASP A 24 11.62 5.93 -25.35
C ASP A 24 10.87 6.98 -24.50
N PRO A 25 9.78 7.59 -25.03
CA PRO A 25 9.06 8.63 -24.31
C PRO A 25 8.43 8.11 -23.01
N TYR A 26 8.17 6.81 -22.91
CA TYR A 26 7.72 6.21 -21.66
C TYR A 26 8.82 6.30 -20.60
N ARG A 27 10.00 5.74 -20.89
CA ARG A 27 11.10 5.70 -19.93
C ARG A 27 11.57 7.10 -19.54
N ASP A 28 11.71 8.01 -20.51
CA ASP A 28 12.10 9.40 -20.28
C ASP A 28 11.12 10.14 -19.33
N ARG A 29 9.81 9.93 -19.51
CA ARG A 29 8.78 10.47 -18.59
C ARG A 29 8.84 9.84 -17.21
N VAL A 30 9.05 8.53 -17.11
CA VAL A 30 9.22 7.83 -15.83
C VAL A 30 10.44 8.38 -15.09
N ASP A 31 11.58 8.51 -15.77
CA ASP A 31 12.82 9.01 -15.18
C ASP A 31 12.68 10.47 -14.69
N ARG A 32 11.99 11.34 -15.45
CA ARG A 32 11.62 12.67 -14.97
C ARG A 32 10.73 12.63 -13.75
N GLY A 33 9.69 11.80 -13.76
CA GLY A 33 8.79 11.61 -12.62
C GLY A 33 9.56 11.16 -11.37
N ASN A 34 10.51 10.24 -11.54
CA ASN A 34 11.37 9.75 -10.47
C ASN A 34 12.29 10.86 -9.91
N SER A 35 12.90 11.66 -10.78
CA SER A 35 13.71 12.82 -10.38
C SER A 35 12.89 13.82 -9.56
N LEU A 36 11.71 14.21 -10.05
CA LEU A 36 10.81 15.11 -9.35
C LEU A 36 10.35 14.54 -8.00
N PHE A 37 10.13 13.22 -7.94
CA PHE A 37 9.79 12.54 -6.69
C PHE A 37 10.93 12.64 -5.67
N HIS A 38 12.18 12.44 -6.10
CA HIS A 38 13.36 12.63 -5.25
C HIS A 38 13.54 14.08 -4.78
N GLU A 39 13.18 15.05 -5.63
CA GLU A 39 13.11 16.48 -5.29
C GLU A 39 11.91 16.85 -4.39
N LYS A 40 11.09 15.86 -3.99
CA LYS A 40 9.86 16.02 -3.19
C LYS A 40 8.76 16.83 -3.88
N LYS A 41 8.85 17.02 -5.20
CA LYS A 41 7.84 17.69 -6.04
C LYS A 41 6.77 16.68 -6.47
N TYR A 42 6.05 16.14 -5.50
CA TYR A 42 5.19 14.96 -5.71
C TYR A 42 4.04 15.20 -6.68
N ALA A 43 3.44 16.39 -6.68
CA ALA A 43 2.36 16.73 -7.62
C ALA A 43 2.86 16.76 -9.07
N GLU A 44 4.08 17.24 -9.29
CA GLU A 44 4.73 17.29 -10.61
C GLU A 44 5.19 15.90 -11.05
N ALA A 45 5.78 15.11 -10.14
CA ALA A 45 6.08 13.70 -10.39
C ALA A 45 4.83 12.93 -10.86
N GLY A 46 3.69 13.15 -10.18
CA GLY A 46 2.41 12.56 -10.57
C GLY A 46 1.92 13.00 -11.95
N LYS A 47 2.26 14.21 -12.41
CA LYS A 47 1.97 14.66 -13.79
C LYS A 47 2.81 13.88 -14.79
N GLU A 48 4.13 13.80 -14.59
CA GLU A 48 5.02 13.04 -15.49
C GLU A 48 4.62 11.57 -15.57
N TYR A 49 4.26 10.93 -14.45
CA TYR A 49 3.78 9.55 -14.49
C TYR A 49 2.44 9.38 -15.20
N ARG A 50 1.51 10.35 -15.09
CA ARG A 50 0.25 10.30 -15.87
C ARG A 50 0.53 10.43 -17.37
N GLU A 51 1.47 11.29 -17.75
CA GLU A 51 1.88 11.42 -19.14
C GLU A 51 2.60 10.17 -19.64
N ALA A 52 3.47 9.56 -18.83
CA ALA A 52 4.17 8.31 -19.15
C ALA A 52 3.18 7.19 -19.51
N GLU A 53 2.06 7.07 -18.80
CA GLU A 53 1.07 6.00 -19.00
C GLU A 53 0.53 5.92 -20.44
N ASN A 54 0.47 7.06 -21.15
CA ASN A 54 0.04 7.13 -22.55
C ASN A 54 1.03 6.47 -23.52
N TYR A 55 2.30 6.35 -23.12
CA TYR A 55 3.38 5.78 -23.92
C TYR A 55 3.77 4.36 -23.46
N ALA A 56 3.09 3.82 -22.45
CA ALA A 56 3.48 2.56 -21.83
C ALA A 56 3.52 1.39 -22.84
N PRO A 57 4.64 0.65 -22.94
CA PRO A 57 4.82 -0.41 -23.92
C PRO A 57 3.83 -1.58 -23.78
N GLY A 58 3.33 -1.81 -22.56
CA GLY A 58 2.34 -2.84 -22.29
C GLY A 58 1.71 -2.72 -20.91
N GLU A 59 0.79 -3.65 -20.64
CA GLU A 59 0.02 -3.64 -19.40
C GLU A 59 0.89 -3.91 -18.16
N SER A 60 1.94 -4.73 -18.30
CA SER A 60 2.94 -4.96 -17.26
C SER A 60 3.61 -3.64 -16.83
N ASP A 61 3.98 -2.79 -17.77
CA ASP A 61 4.62 -1.50 -17.50
C ASP A 61 3.65 -0.53 -16.83
N LYS A 62 2.39 -0.49 -17.29
CA LYS A 62 1.33 0.31 -16.63
C LYS A 62 1.11 -0.10 -15.18
N LYS A 63 1.09 -1.41 -14.89
CA LYS A 63 0.95 -1.92 -13.52
C LYS A 63 2.13 -1.52 -12.63
N LYS A 64 3.36 -1.53 -13.16
CA LYS A 64 4.55 -1.03 -12.43
C LYS A 64 4.50 0.48 -12.24
N LEU A 65 4.18 1.24 -13.28
CA LEU A 65 4.01 2.69 -13.22
C LEU A 65 2.94 3.11 -12.21
N ALA A 66 1.87 2.33 -12.08
CA ALA A 66 0.83 2.58 -11.09
C ALA A 66 1.38 2.57 -9.65
N PHE A 67 2.43 1.80 -9.35
CA PHE A 67 3.11 1.87 -8.05
C PHE A 67 3.74 3.24 -7.82
N ASN A 68 4.45 3.79 -8.82
CA ASN A 68 5.09 5.11 -8.74
C ASN A 68 4.06 6.23 -8.63
N LYS A 69 2.96 6.15 -9.40
CA LYS A 69 1.82 7.06 -9.29
C LYS A 69 1.25 7.04 -7.87
N GLY A 70 1.01 5.84 -7.31
CA GLY A 70 0.52 5.69 -5.95
C GLY A 70 1.45 6.29 -4.90
N ASN A 71 2.77 6.17 -5.08
CA ASN A 71 3.75 6.81 -4.19
C ASN A 71 3.66 8.33 -4.27
N ALA A 72 3.57 8.90 -5.48
CA ALA A 72 3.42 10.34 -5.66
C ALA A 72 2.13 10.87 -5.02
N ASP A 73 1.01 10.18 -5.21
CA ASP A 73 -0.28 10.55 -4.62
C ASP A 73 -0.26 10.46 -3.08
N TYR A 74 0.35 9.41 -2.52
CA TYR A 74 0.49 9.27 -1.07
C TYR A 74 1.30 10.42 -0.47
N MET A 75 2.39 10.79 -1.14
CA MET A 75 3.27 11.85 -0.68
C MET A 75 2.68 13.26 -0.89
N SER A 76 1.85 13.45 -1.92
CA SER A 76 1.11 14.70 -2.15
C SER A 76 -0.11 14.86 -1.23
N GLY A 77 -0.53 13.79 -0.56
CA GLY A 77 -1.65 13.80 0.38
C GLY A 77 -2.96 13.25 -0.18
N ASP A 78 -3.00 12.90 -1.47
CA ASP A 78 -4.15 12.28 -2.11
C ASP A 78 -4.22 10.77 -1.78
N MET A 79 -4.77 10.47 -0.62
CA MET A 79 -4.86 9.10 -0.11
C MET A 79 -5.75 8.20 -0.96
N GLU A 80 -6.81 8.74 -1.57
CA GLU A 80 -7.76 7.97 -2.36
C GLU A 80 -7.15 7.54 -3.69
N SER A 81 -6.51 8.48 -4.41
CA SER A 81 -5.78 8.18 -5.63
C SER A 81 -4.61 7.23 -5.36
N ALA A 82 -3.91 7.38 -4.23
CA ALA A 82 -2.86 6.46 -3.82
C ALA A 82 -3.36 5.02 -3.69
N LEU A 83 -4.48 4.80 -2.97
CA LEU A 83 -5.08 3.46 -2.84
C LEU A 83 -5.53 2.89 -4.19
N ALA A 84 -6.13 3.71 -5.05
CA ALA A 84 -6.55 3.28 -6.38
C ALA A 84 -5.36 2.83 -7.23
N ASN A 85 -4.27 3.58 -7.21
CA ASN A 85 -3.06 3.27 -7.96
C ASN A 85 -2.30 2.07 -7.38
N TYR A 86 -2.22 1.92 -6.05
CA TYR A 86 -1.67 0.69 -5.47
C TYR A 86 -2.51 -0.54 -5.80
N LYS A 87 -3.85 -0.43 -5.84
CA LYS A 87 -4.72 -1.54 -6.26
C LYS A 87 -4.45 -1.97 -7.71
N LYS A 88 -4.15 -1.03 -8.61
CA LYS A 88 -3.69 -1.35 -9.97
C LYS A 88 -2.32 -2.03 -9.94
N ALA A 89 -1.39 -1.54 -9.12
CA ALA A 89 -0.06 -2.14 -8.98
C ALA A 89 -0.10 -3.60 -8.46
N LEU A 90 -1.10 -3.95 -7.63
CA LEU A 90 -1.33 -5.33 -7.20
C LEU A 90 -1.65 -6.30 -8.34
N GLN A 91 -2.04 -5.81 -9.51
CA GLN A 91 -2.26 -6.65 -10.70
C GLN A 91 -0.96 -6.98 -11.44
N SER A 92 0.19 -6.47 -10.99
CA SER A 92 1.52 -6.82 -11.52
C SER A 92 1.84 -8.29 -11.27
N ASP A 93 2.54 -8.93 -12.21
CA ASP A 93 3.04 -10.29 -12.02
C ASP A 93 4.34 -10.33 -11.17
N ASP A 94 4.89 -9.17 -10.80
CA ASP A 94 6.07 -9.04 -9.96
C ASP A 94 5.69 -9.07 -8.46
N PRO A 95 6.07 -10.14 -7.70
CA PRO A 95 5.77 -10.22 -6.28
C PRO A 95 6.42 -9.11 -5.44
N ASP A 96 7.53 -8.53 -5.90
CA ASP A 96 8.18 -7.41 -5.21
C ASP A 96 7.35 -6.12 -5.32
N VAL A 97 6.72 -5.87 -6.48
CA VAL A 97 5.77 -4.78 -6.67
C VAL A 97 4.54 -5.01 -5.79
N GLN A 98 3.96 -6.21 -5.82
CA GLN A 98 2.77 -6.53 -5.04
C GLN A 98 2.97 -6.33 -3.53
N LYS A 99 4.07 -6.84 -2.95
CA LYS A 99 4.31 -6.68 -1.49
C LYS A 99 4.57 -5.23 -1.09
N LYS A 100 5.24 -4.45 -1.95
CA LYS A 100 5.47 -3.01 -1.73
C LYS A 100 4.17 -2.23 -1.83
N ALA A 101 3.32 -2.55 -2.80
CA ALA A 101 2.00 -1.94 -2.94
C ALA A 101 1.12 -2.23 -1.72
N PHE A 102 1.08 -3.47 -1.22
CA PHE A 102 0.37 -3.79 0.02
C PHE A 102 0.91 -3.03 1.24
N LEU A 103 2.24 -2.93 1.40
CA LEU A 103 2.83 -2.12 2.47
C LEU A 103 2.39 -0.65 2.36
N ASN A 104 2.42 -0.08 1.16
CA ASN A 104 2.06 1.33 1.00
C ASN A 104 0.56 1.56 1.15
N MET A 105 -0.30 0.63 0.73
CA MET A 105 -1.73 0.67 1.09
C MET A 105 -1.92 0.65 2.62
N GLY A 106 -1.13 -0.16 3.34
CA GLY A 106 -1.17 -0.18 4.80
C GLY A 106 -0.78 1.17 5.41
N ASN A 107 0.26 1.82 4.88
CA ASN A 107 0.67 3.16 5.30
C ASN A 107 -0.42 4.20 5.00
N THR A 108 -1.04 4.12 3.82
CA THR A 108 -2.14 5.01 3.41
C THR A 108 -3.34 4.85 4.32
N TYR A 109 -3.78 3.63 4.59
CA TYR A 109 -4.88 3.37 5.53
C TYR A 109 -4.55 3.87 6.94
N LEU A 110 -3.32 3.67 7.41
CA LEU A 110 -2.89 4.18 8.71
C LEU A 110 -2.98 5.71 8.78
N LYS A 111 -2.56 6.41 7.72
CA LYS A 111 -2.63 7.88 7.60
C LYS A 111 -4.08 8.38 7.56
N MET A 112 -5.00 7.60 7.02
CA MET A 112 -6.45 7.84 7.05
C MET A 112 -7.11 7.46 8.39
N GLY A 113 -6.39 6.87 9.35
CA GLY A 113 -6.94 6.38 10.62
C GLY A 113 -7.61 5.00 10.54
N ASN A 114 -7.58 4.36 9.36
CA ASN A 114 -8.17 3.06 9.07
C ASN A 114 -7.24 1.92 9.54
N ASN A 115 -7.08 1.82 10.86
CA ASN A 115 -6.11 0.93 11.49
C ASN A 115 -6.33 -0.57 11.19
N ARG A 116 -7.58 -0.98 10.88
CA ARG A 116 -7.87 -2.40 10.64
C ARG A 116 -7.38 -2.79 9.24
N GLU A 117 -7.76 -1.99 8.26
CA GLU A 117 -7.39 -2.12 6.86
C GLU A 117 -5.86 -2.00 6.70
N ALA A 118 -5.21 -1.15 7.49
CA ALA A 118 -3.77 -1.05 7.53
C ALA A 118 -3.09 -2.37 7.91
N VAL A 119 -3.55 -3.01 9.00
CA VAL A 119 -3.03 -4.30 9.46
C VAL A 119 -3.28 -5.39 8.41
N ASP A 120 -4.48 -5.45 7.83
CA ASP A 120 -4.80 -6.44 6.79
C ASP A 120 -3.88 -6.27 5.57
N ALA A 121 -3.60 -5.04 5.14
CA ALA A 121 -2.68 -4.76 4.05
C ALA A 121 -1.25 -5.20 4.38
N TYR A 122 -0.72 -4.90 5.57
CA TYR A 122 0.60 -5.37 6.00
C TYR A 122 0.70 -6.90 6.07
N ILE A 123 -0.37 -7.56 6.54
CA ILE A 123 -0.44 -9.03 6.57
C ILE A 123 -0.38 -9.60 5.16
N ASN A 124 -1.08 -8.99 4.20
CA ASN A 124 -1.00 -9.43 2.80
C ASN A 124 0.41 -9.22 2.20
N ALA A 125 1.12 -8.15 2.59
CA ALA A 125 2.54 -8.00 2.23
C ALA A 125 3.40 -9.14 2.80
N LEU A 126 3.17 -9.56 4.05
CA LEU A 126 3.88 -10.67 4.70
C LEU A 126 3.50 -12.04 4.14
N LYS A 127 2.28 -12.22 3.61
CA LYS A 127 1.91 -13.45 2.88
C LYS A 127 2.74 -13.61 1.61
N ILE A 128 3.09 -12.52 0.95
CA ILE A 128 3.96 -12.54 -0.24
C ILE A 128 5.41 -12.75 0.19
N ASP A 129 5.89 -11.99 1.15
CA ASP A 129 7.25 -12.10 1.66
C ASP A 129 7.24 -12.12 3.20
N PRO A 130 7.30 -13.31 3.81
CA PRO A 130 7.29 -13.44 5.27
C PRO A 130 8.46 -12.75 5.98
N ARG A 131 9.52 -12.39 5.24
CA ARG A 131 10.70 -11.68 5.75
C ARG A 131 10.65 -10.18 5.51
N TYR A 132 9.49 -9.65 5.08
CA TYR A 132 9.37 -8.23 4.78
C TYR A 132 9.28 -7.37 6.04
N GLU A 133 10.46 -7.06 6.57
CA GLU A 133 10.66 -6.42 7.88
C GLU A 133 9.89 -5.10 8.03
N LYS A 134 9.73 -4.33 6.95
CA LYS A 134 8.96 -3.08 6.98
C LYS A 134 7.49 -3.33 7.37
N ALA A 135 6.85 -4.36 6.82
CA ALA A 135 5.46 -4.68 7.14
C ALA A 135 5.33 -5.22 8.58
N LYS A 136 6.26 -6.07 9.00
CA LYS A 136 6.33 -6.60 10.38
C LYS A 136 6.43 -5.46 11.41
N LYS A 137 7.40 -4.57 11.24
CA LYS A 137 7.61 -3.41 12.14
C LYS A 137 6.38 -2.50 12.21
N ASN A 138 5.70 -2.27 11.09
CA ASN A 138 4.48 -1.46 11.09
C ASN A 138 3.34 -2.12 11.89
N ILE A 139 3.15 -3.44 11.77
CA ILE A 139 2.18 -4.16 12.58
C ILE A 139 2.55 -4.07 14.07
N GLU A 140 3.80 -4.36 14.43
CA GLU A 140 4.28 -4.29 15.82
C GLU A 140 4.07 -2.90 16.44
N TYR A 141 4.42 -1.85 15.70
CA TYR A 141 4.16 -0.46 16.10
C TYR A 141 2.68 -0.23 16.40
N MET A 142 1.78 -0.70 15.53
CA MET A 142 0.34 -0.55 15.71
C MET A 142 -0.20 -1.33 16.91
N LEU A 143 0.30 -2.56 17.15
CA LEU A 143 -0.11 -3.35 18.31
C LEU A 143 0.32 -2.67 19.62
N LYS A 144 1.54 -2.12 19.65
CA LYS A 144 2.08 -1.39 20.81
C LYS A 144 1.32 -0.08 21.07
N LYS A 145 1.03 0.69 20.02
CA LYS A 145 0.22 1.92 20.14
C LYS A 145 -1.15 1.64 20.76
N LYS A 146 -1.82 0.58 20.30
CA LYS A 146 -3.12 0.16 20.83
C LYS A 146 -3.08 -0.32 22.28
N GLU A 147 -1.96 -0.86 22.75
CA GLU A 147 -1.77 -1.19 24.18
C GLU A 147 -1.69 0.06 25.03
N LYS A 148 -0.85 1.01 24.62
CA LYS A 148 -0.68 2.28 25.32
C LYS A 148 -2.02 3.03 25.41
N ASP A 149 -2.75 3.11 24.29
CA ASP A 149 -4.07 3.77 24.25
C ASP A 149 -5.11 3.10 25.18
N LYS A 150 -4.96 1.80 25.51
CA LYS A 150 -5.82 1.10 26.47
C LYS A 150 -5.42 1.38 27.91
N GLN A 151 -4.11 1.40 28.17
CA GLN A 151 -3.55 1.69 29.49
C GLN A 151 -3.88 3.12 29.91
N ASP A 152 -3.64 4.10 29.04
CA ASP A 152 -3.97 5.51 29.28
C ASP A 152 -5.47 5.74 29.56
N LYS A 153 -6.35 4.89 29.00
CA LYS A 153 -7.80 4.93 29.26
C LYS A 153 -8.21 4.26 30.57
N GLN A 154 -7.45 3.28 31.05
CA GLN A 154 -7.67 2.68 32.36
C GLN A 154 -7.18 3.62 33.47
N ASP A 155 -5.99 4.20 33.31
CA ASP A 155 -5.42 5.13 34.28
C ASP A 155 -6.29 6.40 34.46
N LYS A 156 -6.86 6.92 33.37
CA LYS A 156 -7.82 8.05 33.43
C LYS A 156 -9.16 7.69 34.08
N LYS A 157 -9.60 6.43 34.06
CA LYS A 157 -10.81 5.99 34.77
C LYS A 157 -10.57 5.71 36.25
N SER A 158 -9.34 5.40 36.62
CA SER A 158 -8.94 5.16 38.02
C SER A 158 -8.58 6.45 38.77
N GLY A 159 -8.38 7.58 38.08
CA GLY A 159 -8.05 8.88 38.66
C GLY A 159 -9.21 9.82 38.97
N ASP A 160 -10.46 9.44 38.67
CA ASP A 160 -11.67 10.28 38.84
C ASP A 160 -12.68 9.66 39.83
N GLY A 161 -12.16 9.11 40.92
CA GLY A 161 -12.93 8.29 41.86
C GLY A 161 -12.71 8.63 43.33
N ASN A 162 -12.42 9.89 43.68
CA ASN A 162 -12.35 10.27 45.09
C ASN A 162 -12.73 11.74 45.34
N ASP A 163 -13.97 12.11 45.00
CA ASP A 163 -14.70 13.16 45.71
C ASP A 163 -16.20 13.03 45.45
N GLN A 164 -16.89 12.27 46.31
CA GLN A 164 -18.10 12.71 47.00
C GLN A 164 -18.67 11.61 47.88
N LYS A 165 -18.45 11.79 49.18
CA LYS A 165 -19.14 11.08 50.26
C LYS A 165 -20.54 11.68 50.41
N ASN A 166 -21.55 10.83 50.20
CA ASN A 166 -22.77 10.69 51.00
C ASN A 166 -23.69 11.91 51.20
N LYS A 167 -24.89 11.87 50.59
CA LYS A 167 -26.16 12.29 51.21
C LYS A 167 -27.33 11.49 50.60
N ASN A 168 -28.00 10.70 51.43
CA ASN A 168 -29.33 10.13 51.20
C ASN A 168 -30.36 11.25 50.98
N ASP A 169 -31.32 11.09 50.05
CA ASP A 169 -32.72 10.77 50.38
C ASP A 169 -33.61 10.68 49.11
N LYS A 170 -34.41 9.61 49.09
CA LYS A 170 -35.78 9.42 48.57
C LYS A 170 -36.22 9.92 47.18
N ASN A 171 -36.84 8.95 46.47
CA ASN A 171 -38.02 9.02 45.60
C ASN A 171 -38.04 10.04 44.44
N GLU A 172 -38.06 9.50 43.21
CA GLU A 172 -39.23 9.65 42.34
C GLU A 172 -39.26 8.55 41.28
N LYS A 173 -40.40 7.85 41.23
CA LYS A 173 -40.81 6.98 40.14
C LYS A 173 -41.39 7.84 39.01
N ASP A 174 -41.38 7.24 37.82
CA ASP A 174 -42.16 7.59 36.63
C ASP A 174 -41.63 8.73 35.75
N GLN A 175 -41.05 8.35 34.60
CA GLN A 175 -41.70 8.62 33.30
C GLN A 175 -41.02 7.84 32.16
N ASP A 176 -41.77 6.83 31.70
CA ASP A 176 -42.05 6.47 30.32
C ASP A 176 -41.01 6.60 29.17
N LYS A 177 -40.74 5.42 28.60
CA LYS A 177 -40.93 5.09 27.17
C LYS A 177 -40.69 6.20 26.14
N LYS A 178 -39.52 6.16 25.50
CA LYS A 178 -39.37 6.22 24.02
C LYS A 178 -37.89 6.14 23.60
N ASN A 179 -37.50 4.99 23.05
CA ASN A 179 -36.62 4.83 21.87
C ASN A 179 -36.07 3.40 21.79
N GLN A 180 -36.99 2.42 21.78
CA GLN A 180 -36.76 1.17 21.05
C GLN A 180 -37.19 1.44 19.60
N ASP A 181 -36.25 1.91 18.76
CA ASP A 181 -36.28 1.77 17.28
C ASP A 181 -35.21 2.66 16.63
N LYS A 182 -33.91 2.34 16.81
CA LYS A 182 -32.81 2.73 15.88
C LYS A 182 -31.58 1.82 16.00
N ASN A 183 -31.76 0.52 16.23
CA ASN A 183 -30.62 -0.39 16.40
C ASN A 183 -30.73 -1.72 15.62
N GLN A 184 -31.51 -1.75 14.53
CA GLN A 184 -31.59 -2.93 13.65
C GLN A 184 -30.93 -2.77 12.27
N ASP A 185 -30.61 -1.54 11.81
CA ASP A 185 -30.00 -1.36 10.47
C ASP A 185 -28.46 -1.37 10.42
N LYS A 186 -27.77 -1.68 11.52
CA LYS A 186 -26.30 -1.85 11.55
C LYS A 186 -25.82 -3.28 11.77
N LYS A 187 -26.73 -4.27 11.74
CA LYS A 187 -26.39 -5.69 11.98
C LYS A 187 -26.26 -6.55 10.71
N ASN A 188 -26.60 -6.04 9.53
CA ASN A 188 -26.58 -6.87 8.31
C ASN A 188 -25.35 -6.70 7.39
N ASP A 189 -24.51 -5.67 7.55
CA ASP A 189 -23.26 -5.55 6.77
C ASP A 189 -22.06 -6.28 7.41
N SER A 190 -22.22 -6.82 8.62
CA SER A 190 -21.15 -7.51 9.36
C SER A 190 -21.03 -9.01 9.04
N GLN A 191 -21.89 -9.56 8.18
CA GLN A 191 -21.92 -11.01 7.89
C GLN A 191 -21.13 -11.46 6.65
N LYS A 192 -20.39 -10.55 5.98
CA LYS A 192 -19.48 -10.93 4.87
C LYS A 192 -17.98 -10.79 5.16
N ALA A 193 -17.58 -10.45 6.38
CA ALA A 193 -16.16 -10.38 6.73
C ALA A 193 -15.72 -11.72 7.35
N GLY A 194 -14.89 -12.49 6.63
CA GLY A 194 -14.18 -13.64 7.18
C GLY A 194 -13.55 -13.31 8.53
N GLN A 195 -13.49 -14.30 9.44
CA GLN A 195 -13.02 -14.15 10.81
C GLN A 195 -11.74 -13.29 10.88
N ARG A 196 -11.89 -12.04 11.32
CA ARG A 196 -10.81 -11.06 11.43
C ARG A 196 -9.86 -11.49 12.54
N MET A 197 -8.55 -11.46 12.29
CA MET A 197 -7.56 -11.84 13.29
C MET A 197 -7.55 -10.86 14.47
N ASN A 198 -7.67 -11.40 15.68
CA ASN A 198 -7.47 -10.65 16.89
C ASN A 198 -5.97 -10.40 17.14
N LYS A 199 -5.67 -9.56 18.12
CA LYS A 199 -4.30 -9.14 18.43
C LYS A 199 -3.35 -10.31 18.74
N GLU A 200 -3.84 -11.31 19.46
CA GLU A 200 -3.05 -12.47 19.86
C GLU A 200 -2.79 -13.40 18.66
N GLN A 201 -3.79 -13.58 17.80
CA GLN A 201 -3.64 -14.28 16.54
C GLN A 201 -2.59 -13.62 15.64
N ILE A 202 -2.57 -12.27 15.58
CA ILE A 202 -1.57 -11.53 14.81
C ILE A 202 -0.17 -11.75 15.39
N ARG A 203 0.00 -11.70 16.72
CA ARG A 203 1.30 -11.97 17.36
C ARG A 203 1.81 -13.37 17.09
N ASN A 204 0.95 -14.37 17.31
CA ASN A 204 1.28 -15.77 17.07
C ASN A 204 1.65 -16.00 15.60
N MET A 205 0.94 -15.34 14.67
CA MET A 205 1.28 -15.35 13.25
C MET A 205 2.68 -14.76 13.01
N LEU A 206 2.98 -13.56 13.51
CA LEU A 206 4.30 -12.93 13.35
C LEU A 206 5.44 -13.77 13.94
N GLU A 207 5.22 -14.38 15.11
CA GLU A 207 6.19 -15.26 15.75
C GLU A 207 6.42 -16.54 14.93
N SER A 208 5.35 -17.13 14.39
CA SER A 208 5.45 -18.32 13.54
C SER A 208 6.25 -18.06 12.25
N MET A 209 6.08 -16.87 11.66
CA MET A 209 6.82 -16.42 10.47
C MET A 209 8.32 -16.22 10.77
N GLN A 210 8.66 -15.87 12.02
CA GLN A 210 10.04 -15.73 12.46
C GLN A 210 10.73 -17.07 12.69
N LYS A 211 10.01 -18.07 13.24
CA LYS A 211 10.59 -19.39 13.57
C LYS A 211 10.78 -20.31 12.36
N LYS A 212 9.99 -20.14 11.29
CA LYS A 212 10.08 -20.95 10.06
C LYS A 212 10.45 -20.07 8.87
N PRO A 213 11.74 -19.85 8.55
CA PRO A 213 12.10 -19.18 7.32
C PRO A 213 11.66 -20.06 6.15
N VAL A 214 10.55 -19.71 5.50
CA VAL A 214 10.12 -20.36 4.26
C VAL A 214 11.22 -20.13 3.22
N GLN A 215 12.02 -21.15 2.95
CA GLN A 215 12.96 -21.15 1.84
C GLN A 215 12.13 -21.09 0.56
N ARG A 216 12.01 -19.90 -0.04
CA ARG A 216 11.60 -19.81 -1.45
C ARG A 216 12.70 -20.49 -2.25
N GLN A 217 12.40 -21.65 -2.81
CA GLN A 217 13.18 -22.24 -3.89
C GLN A 217 13.25 -21.18 -4.99
N LYS A 218 14.42 -20.56 -5.11
CA LYS A 218 14.73 -19.63 -6.19
C LYS A 218 14.73 -20.50 -7.44
N GLY A 219 13.65 -20.45 -8.21
CA GLY A 219 13.59 -21.09 -9.52
C GLY A 219 14.78 -20.61 -10.33
N SER A 220 15.73 -21.51 -10.57
CA SER A 220 16.81 -21.32 -11.52
C SER A 220 16.21 -21.19 -12.91
N ASN A 221 16.50 -20.08 -13.58
CA ASN A 221 16.97 -20.07 -14.97
C ASN A 221 17.48 -18.65 -15.31
N ASP A 222 18.80 -18.60 -15.44
CA ASP A 222 19.62 -17.83 -16.38
C ASP A 222 19.49 -16.30 -16.50
N ASP A 223 20.51 -15.66 -15.92
CA ASP A 223 21.50 -14.81 -16.58
C ASP A 223 21.09 -13.65 -17.50
N GLN A 224 21.62 -12.50 -17.09
CA GLN A 224 21.96 -11.29 -17.84
C GLN A 224 20.82 -10.38 -18.31
N ARG A 225 20.56 -9.35 -17.48
CA ARG A 225 20.92 -7.96 -17.84
C ARG A 225 20.92 -7.06 -16.61
N HIS A 226 22.11 -6.54 -16.29
CA HIS A 226 22.27 -5.36 -15.43
C HIS A 226 21.66 -4.16 -16.13
N LEU A 227 20.59 -3.58 -15.59
CA LEU A 227 20.29 -2.16 -15.72
C LEU A 227 19.65 -1.67 -14.42
N GLU A 228 20.06 -0.48 -14.03
CA GLU A 228 20.02 0.08 -12.69
C GLU A 228 18.62 0.16 -12.07
N LYS A 229 18.59 -0.16 -10.77
CA LYS A 229 17.45 0.00 -9.88
C LYS A 229 17.22 1.49 -9.63
N ASN A 230 16.50 2.15 -10.53
CA ASN A 230 15.75 3.35 -10.20
C ASN A 230 14.35 3.12 -10.78
N TRP A 231 13.51 2.48 -9.97
CA TRP A 231 12.08 2.43 -10.20
C TRP A 231 11.48 3.72 -9.70
#